data_AF-A0A6G1JM40-F1
#
_entry.id   AF-A0A6G1JM40-F1
#
_cell.length_a   1.000
_cell.length_b   1.000
_cell.length_c   1.000
_cell.angle_alpha   90.00
_cell.angle_beta   90.00
_cell.angle_gamma   90.00
#
_symmetry.space_group_name_H-M   'P 1'
#
loop_
_entity.id
_entity.type
_entity.pdbx_description
1 polymer ?
#
loop_
_entity_poly.entity_id
_entity_poly.type
_entity_poly.pdbx_seq_one_letter_code
_entity_poly.pdbx_strand_id
1 'polypeptide(L)'
;MSLVNLAHVCSHLQNASQARLGLTSIPVSKLHVNLMLGLQREGFLSSVTLGSTVPPKPYILQTTVDPAQHEKLAQTLADAPWAAYSPEPSENLPGIDAHLHELSVPQNPARRRLWLGLKYWNNEPVLKHMKLISKPTRRVWLTGEDLSKITRTRPSSYVKGLTHPGECMFLTTDRGILEARECVERRLGGMALCRIWG
;
A
#
# COMPACT_ATOMS: atom_id res chain seq x y z
N MET A 1 -3.44 -17.46 -7.81
CA MET A 1 -2.80 -16.67 -6.74
C MET A 1 -1.81 -17.53 -5.99
N SER A 2 -0.51 -17.24 -6.06
CA SER A 2 0.51 -18.01 -5.33
C SER A 2 0.70 -17.45 -3.93
N LEU A 3 0.24 -18.19 -2.92
CA LEU A 3 0.51 -17.87 -1.51
C LEU A 3 2.01 -18.03 -1.16
N VAL A 4 2.76 -18.81 -1.95
CA VAL A 4 4.22 -18.96 -1.80
C VAL A 4 4.90 -17.63 -2.10
N ASN A 5 4.53 -16.99 -3.22
CA ASN A 5 5.10 -15.69 -3.59
C ASN A 5 4.71 -14.61 -2.58
N LEU A 6 3.49 -14.66 -2.05
CA LEU A 6 3.08 -13.75 -0.98
C LEU A 6 3.93 -13.94 0.29
N ALA A 7 4.26 -15.18 0.66
CA ALA A 7 5.15 -15.46 1.79
C ALA A 7 6.54 -14.84 1.59
N HIS A 8 7.12 -14.97 0.39
CA HIS A 8 8.38 -14.32 0.05
C HIS A 8 8.30 -12.80 0.14
N VAL A 9 7.22 -12.19 -0.35
CA VAL A 9 6.99 -10.74 -0.23
C VAL A 9 6.87 -10.31 1.23
N CYS A 10 6.16 -11.06 2.08
CA CYS A 10 6.04 -10.75 3.51
C CYS A 10 7.40 -10.77 4.22
N SER A 11 8.22 -11.79 3.96
CA SER A 11 9.58 -11.86 4.52
C SER A 11 10.47 -10.76 3.98
N HIS A 12 10.40 -10.47 2.67
CA HIS A 12 11.18 -9.42 2.04
C HIS A 12 10.87 -8.02 2.61
N LEU A 13 9.58 -7.70 2.81
CA LEU A 13 9.17 -6.42 3.41
C LEU A 13 9.64 -6.27 4.86
N GLN A 14 9.60 -7.33 5.65
CA GLN A 14 10.13 -7.31 7.02
C GLN A 14 11.65 -7.08 7.02
N ASN A 15 12.38 -7.79 6.17
CA ASN A 15 13.83 -7.61 6.06
C ASN A 15 14.20 -6.20 5.58
N ALA A 16 13.49 -5.67 4.58
CA ALA A 16 13.71 -4.31 4.07
C ALA A 16 13.40 -3.25 5.14
N SER A 17 12.34 -3.46 5.93
CA SER A 17 11.95 -2.56 7.02
C SER A 17 12.98 -2.56 8.15
N GLN A 18 13.47 -3.74 8.54
CA GLN A 18 14.54 -3.89 9.53
C GLN A 18 15.87 -3.27 9.06
N ALA A 19 16.20 -3.42 7.77
CA ALA A 19 17.38 -2.83 7.14
C ALA A 19 17.26 -1.31 6.89
N ARG A 20 16.15 -0.67 7.27
CA ARG A 20 15.92 0.78 7.13
C ARG A 20 16.00 1.31 5.69
N LEU A 21 15.57 0.51 4.72
CA LEU A 21 15.51 0.94 3.32
C LEU A 21 14.35 1.91 3.09
N GLY A 22 14.58 3.07 2.46
CA GLY A 22 13.49 3.98 2.11
C GLY A 22 12.57 3.44 1.01
N LEU A 23 13.13 2.65 0.10
CA LEU A 23 12.42 2.07 -1.05
C LEU A 23 12.76 0.59 -1.20
N THR A 24 11.78 -0.18 -1.65
CA THR A 24 11.98 -1.58 -2.00
C THR A 24 11.12 -1.99 -3.19
N SER A 25 11.47 -3.11 -3.85
CA SER A 25 10.76 -3.60 -5.04
C SER A 25 10.26 -5.02 -4.84
N ILE A 26 9.06 -5.32 -5.35
CA ILE A 26 8.47 -6.66 -5.33
C ILE A 26 8.00 -7.09 -6.72
N PRO A 27 7.87 -8.40 -7.00
CA PRO A 27 7.32 -8.87 -8.27
C PRO A 27 5.86 -8.42 -8.43
N VAL A 28 5.48 -8.01 -9.64
CA VAL A 28 4.13 -7.53 -9.95
C VAL A 28 3.16 -8.71 -10.07
N SER A 29 2.05 -8.61 -9.35
CA SER A 29 0.92 -9.54 -9.40
C SER A 29 -0.33 -8.76 -9.02
N LYS A 30 -1.49 -9.11 -9.57
CA LYS A 30 -2.78 -8.48 -9.20
C LYS A 30 -3.04 -8.56 -7.69
N LEU A 31 -2.67 -9.68 -7.05
CA LEU A 31 -2.78 -9.81 -5.59
C LEU A 31 -1.83 -8.88 -4.85
N HIS A 32 -0.57 -8.76 -5.29
CA HIS A 32 0.39 -7.88 -4.64
C HIS A 32 -0.04 -6.43 -4.79
N VAL A 33 -0.42 -5.99 -5.98
CA VAL A 33 -0.89 -4.61 -6.22
C VAL A 33 -2.07 -4.27 -5.30
N ASN A 34 -3.11 -5.11 -5.28
CA ASN A 34 -4.28 -4.86 -4.44
C ASN A 34 -3.95 -4.85 -2.94
N LEU A 35 -3.07 -5.74 -2.48
CA LEU A 35 -2.64 -5.79 -1.08
C LEU A 35 -1.79 -4.56 -0.71
N MET A 36 -0.85 -4.17 -1.57
CA MET A 36 0.02 -3.01 -1.33
C MET A 36 -0.80 -1.70 -1.35
N LEU A 37 -1.79 -1.58 -2.24
CA LEU A 37 -2.74 -0.46 -2.22
C LEU A 37 -3.56 -0.45 -0.92
N GLY A 38 -3.98 -1.62 -0.43
CA GLY A 38 -4.61 -1.75 0.89
C GLY A 38 -3.69 -1.27 2.02
N LEU A 39 -2.42 -1.67 2.01
CA LEU A 39 -1.43 -1.22 2.99
C LEU A 39 -1.13 0.28 2.90
N GLN A 40 -1.18 0.87 1.71
CA GLN A 40 -1.05 2.31 1.52
C GLN A 40 -2.25 3.05 2.12
N ARG A 41 -3.48 2.55 1.89
CA ARG A 41 -4.72 3.11 2.46
C ARG A 41 -4.72 3.07 3.98
N GLU A 42 -4.28 1.96 4.59
CA GLU A 42 -4.12 1.82 6.05
C GLU A 42 -2.87 2.55 6.59
N GLY A 43 -2.09 3.19 5.71
CA GLY A 43 -0.97 4.05 6.12
C GLY A 43 0.35 3.34 6.44
N PHE A 44 0.46 2.02 6.25
CA PHE A 44 1.71 1.27 6.45
C PHE A 44 2.79 1.61 5.39
N LEU A 45 2.37 1.85 4.15
CA LEU A 45 3.24 2.23 3.04
C LEU A 45 3.06 3.71 2.68
N SER A 46 4.13 4.33 2.19
CA SER A 46 4.13 5.71 1.70
C SER A 46 3.59 5.80 0.29
N SER A 47 4.15 4.99 -0.61
CA SER A 47 3.82 4.99 -2.03
C SER A 47 3.85 3.57 -2.60
N VAL A 48 3.04 3.35 -3.64
CA VAL A 48 2.97 2.10 -4.40
C VAL A 48 2.97 2.48 -5.88
N THR A 49 4.06 2.22 -6.58
CA THR A 49 4.22 2.62 -7.99
C THR A 49 4.70 1.48 -8.86
N LEU A 50 4.18 1.41 -10.08
CA LEU A 50 4.64 0.47 -11.07
C LEU A 50 5.89 1.02 -11.74
N GLY A 51 6.93 0.20 -11.90
CA GLY A 51 8.16 0.62 -12.54
C GLY A 51 8.93 -0.53 -13.19
N SER A 52 10.14 -0.23 -13.63
CA SER A 52 11.10 -1.22 -14.14
C SER A 52 11.86 -1.91 -13.00
N THR A 53 12.86 -2.73 -13.32
CA THR A 53 13.81 -3.27 -12.33
C THR A 53 14.74 -2.21 -11.73
N VAL A 54 14.82 -1.04 -12.34
CA VAL A 54 15.60 0.10 -11.83
C VAL A 54 14.72 0.91 -10.87
N PRO A 55 15.24 1.31 -9.69
CA PRO A 55 14.50 2.15 -8.77
C PRO A 55 14.04 3.45 -9.43
N PRO A 56 12.78 3.85 -9.24
CA PRO A 56 12.35 5.18 -9.62
C PRO A 56 13.14 6.19 -8.79
N LYS A 57 13.35 7.38 -9.37
CA LYS A 57 14.05 8.44 -8.63
C LYS A 57 13.18 8.84 -7.42
N PRO A 58 13.76 8.99 -6.21
CA PRO A 58 12.98 9.12 -4.98
C PRO A 58 11.98 10.28 -4.97
N TYR A 59 12.34 11.41 -5.56
CA TYR A 59 11.51 12.60 -5.63
C TYR A 59 10.26 12.43 -6.50
N ILE A 60 10.22 11.44 -7.40
CA ILE A 60 9.05 11.14 -8.24
C ILE A 60 7.92 10.52 -7.40
N LEU A 61 8.26 9.88 -6.28
CA LEU A 61 7.31 9.15 -5.45
C LEU A 61 6.66 10.01 -4.35
N GLN A 62 7.20 11.21 -4.13
CA GLN A 62 6.67 12.18 -3.19
C GLN A 62 5.96 13.25 -4.01
N THR A 63 4.63 13.27 -4.01
CA THR A 63 3.85 14.45 -4.42
C THR A 63 3.95 15.53 -3.34
N THR A 64 5.15 15.81 -2.86
CA THR A 64 5.41 16.93 -1.96
C THR A 64 5.85 18.07 -2.84
N VAL A 65 4.89 18.93 -3.18
CA VAL A 65 5.19 20.26 -3.70
C VAL A 65 5.85 21.02 -2.53
N ASP A 66 6.94 21.74 -2.82
CA ASP A 66 7.71 22.47 -1.82
C ASP A 66 6.80 23.52 -1.12
N PRO A 67 6.95 23.83 0.19
CA PRO A 67 6.06 24.78 0.87
C PRO A 67 6.01 26.17 0.20
N ALA A 68 7.14 26.64 -0.33
CA ALA A 68 7.19 27.89 -1.10
C ALA A 68 6.41 27.82 -2.42
N GLN A 69 6.31 26.63 -3.02
CA GLN A 69 5.50 26.40 -4.22
C GLN A 69 4.00 26.31 -3.88
N HIS A 70 3.64 25.77 -2.70
CA HIS A 70 2.25 25.81 -2.20
C HIS A 70 1.73 27.24 -2.04
N GLU A 71 2.53 28.14 -1.49
CA GLU A 71 2.13 29.55 -1.29
C GLU A 71 1.89 30.25 -2.64
N LYS A 72 2.78 30.05 -3.61
CA LYS A 72 2.63 30.59 -4.96
C LYS A 72 1.40 30.03 -5.66
N LEU A 73 1.17 28.72 -5.58
CA LEU A 73 -0.02 28.10 -6.14
C LEU A 73 -1.30 28.66 -5.49
N ALA A 74 -1.32 28.80 -4.17
CA ALA A 74 -2.45 29.35 -3.44
C ALA A 74 -2.75 30.81 -3.83
N GLN A 75 -1.71 31.62 -4.04
CA GLN A 75 -1.86 32.99 -4.55
C GLN A 75 -2.46 32.99 -5.97
N THR A 76 -1.91 32.20 -6.89
CA THR A 76 -2.41 32.08 -8.27
C THR A 76 -3.88 31.60 -8.31
N LEU A 77 -4.26 30.66 -7.44
CA LEU A 77 -5.63 30.16 -7.35
C LEU A 77 -6.59 31.16 -6.69
N ALA A 78 -6.10 32.00 -5.78
CA ALA A 78 -6.89 33.08 -5.20
C ALA A 78 -7.23 34.15 -6.24
N ASP A 79 -6.24 34.51 -7.08
CA ASP A 79 -6.42 35.50 -8.15
C ASP A 79 -7.22 34.94 -9.34
N ALA A 80 -6.95 33.70 -9.73
CA ALA A 80 -7.58 33.02 -10.85
C ALA A 80 -8.07 31.62 -10.43
N PRO A 81 -9.25 31.52 -9.79
CA PRO A 81 -9.80 30.24 -9.35
C PRO A 81 -9.99 29.22 -10.48
N TRP A 82 -10.24 29.70 -11.71
CA TRP A 82 -10.39 28.86 -12.90
C TRP A 82 -9.10 28.19 -13.36
N ALA A 83 -7.92 28.64 -12.90
CA ALA A 83 -6.64 28.01 -13.21
C ALA A 83 -6.51 26.58 -12.62
N ALA A 84 -7.32 26.24 -11.60
CA ALA A 84 -7.44 24.88 -11.09
C ALA A 84 -8.04 23.88 -12.11
N TYR A 85 -8.73 24.39 -13.14
CA TYR A 85 -9.51 23.60 -14.09
C TYR A 85 -9.04 23.83 -15.52
N SER A 86 -7.72 23.80 -15.78
CA SER A 86 -7.20 23.91 -17.15
C SER A 86 -7.72 22.74 -18.00
N PRO A 87 -8.41 22.99 -19.13
CA PRO A 87 -8.98 21.95 -19.99
C PRO A 87 -7.92 21.19 -20.80
N GLU A 88 -6.73 21.77 -20.95
CA GLU A 88 -5.57 21.16 -21.60
C GLU A 88 -4.61 20.61 -20.54
N PRO A 89 -4.05 19.40 -20.70
CA PRO A 89 -2.91 18.94 -19.91
C PRO A 89 -1.68 19.77 -20.32
N SER A 90 -1.63 21.02 -19.87
CA SER A 90 -0.56 21.95 -20.22
C SER A 90 0.70 21.58 -19.46
N GLU A 91 1.74 21.19 -20.19
CA GLU A 91 3.10 20.93 -19.70
C GLU A 91 3.73 22.12 -18.95
N ASN A 92 3.12 23.32 -19.01
CA ASN A 92 3.66 24.55 -18.46
C ASN A 92 2.62 25.30 -17.62
N LEU A 93 2.40 24.85 -16.37
CA LEU A 93 1.82 25.71 -15.33
C LEU A 93 2.94 26.55 -14.70
N PRO A 94 2.89 27.89 -14.69
CA PRO A 94 3.93 28.70 -14.07
C PRO A 94 3.96 28.45 -12.56
N GLY A 95 5.10 27.96 -12.07
CA GLY A 95 5.32 27.62 -10.65
C GLY A 95 5.16 26.13 -10.33
N ILE A 96 4.72 25.32 -11.29
CA ILE A 96 4.74 23.87 -11.21
C ILE A 96 5.63 23.40 -12.37
N ASP A 97 6.95 23.49 -12.19
CA ASP A 97 7.86 22.57 -12.87
C ASP A 97 7.70 21.19 -12.22
N ALA A 98 6.47 20.66 -12.23
CA ALA A 98 6.28 19.23 -12.17
C ALA A 98 6.87 18.76 -13.49
N HIS A 99 8.19 18.53 -13.49
CA HIS A 99 8.74 17.52 -14.36
C HIS A 99 7.88 16.28 -14.09
N LEU A 100 6.87 16.08 -14.93
CA LEU A 100 6.13 14.85 -15.05
C LEU A 100 7.17 13.85 -15.51
N HIS A 101 7.94 13.33 -14.56
CA HIS A 101 8.87 12.26 -14.85
C HIS A 101 7.99 11.09 -15.21
N GLU A 102 7.91 10.84 -16.51
CA GLU A 102 7.31 9.65 -17.05
C GLU A 102 8.01 8.47 -16.38
N LEU A 103 7.28 7.80 -15.48
CA LEU A 103 7.70 6.53 -14.94
C LEU A 103 7.71 5.57 -16.13
N SER A 104 8.89 5.30 -16.68
CA SER A 104 9.04 4.38 -17.80
C SER A 104 8.70 2.97 -17.33
N VAL A 105 7.42 2.59 -17.51
CA VAL A 105 6.94 1.24 -17.28
C VAL A 105 7.34 0.41 -18.50
N PRO A 106 8.17 -0.64 -18.34
CA PRO A 106 8.58 -1.43 -19.48
C PRO A 106 7.37 -2.14 -20.08
N GLN A 107 7.28 -2.16 -21.42
CA GLN A 107 6.21 -2.88 -22.11
C GLN A 107 6.20 -4.37 -21.74
N ASN A 108 7.39 -4.99 -21.61
CA ASN A 108 7.52 -6.38 -21.19
C ASN A 108 7.10 -6.59 -19.72
N PRO A 109 6.05 -7.37 -19.43
CA PRO A 109 5.60 -7.64 -18.06
C PRO A 109 6.65 -8.26 -17.14
N ALA A 110 7.57 -9.08 -17.68
CA ALA A 110 8.59 -9.75 -16.89
C ALA A 110 9.59 -8.75 -16.25
N ARG A 111 9.84 -7.63 -16.93
CA ARG A 111 10.72 -6.55 -16.45
C ARG A 111 10.04 -5.59 -15.48
N ARG A 112 8.72 -5.70 -15.29
CA ARG A 112 7.98 -4.83 -14.36
C ARG A 112 8.25 -5.24 -12.91
N ARG A 113 8.39 -4.25 -12.05
CA ARG A 113 8.44 -4.37 -10.59
C ARG A 113 7.45 -3.40 -9.98
N LEU A 114 6.97 -3.73 -8.78
CA LEU A 114 6.18 -2.81 -7.97
C LEU A 114 7.12 -2.21 -6.93
N TRP A 115 7.32 -0.90 -7.00
CA TRP A 115 8.12 -0.13 -6.07
C TRP A 115 7.27 0.37 -4.91
N LEU A 116 7.80 0.22 -3.70
CA LEU A 116 7.12 0.46 -2.45
C LEU A 116 7.93 1.43 -1.60
N GLY A 117 7.31 2.51 -1.16
CA GLY A 117 7.85 3.43 -0.16
C GLY A 117 7.62 2.91 1.24
N LEU A 118 8.69 2.63 1.98
CA LEU A 118 8.62 2.23 3.38
C LEU A 118 8.55 3.46 4.27
N LYS A 119 7.80 3.37 5.37
CA LYS A 119 7.64 4.46 6.34
C LYS A 119 8.40 4.18 7.62
N TYR A 120 8.97 5.24 8.17
CA TYR A 120 9.67 5.26 9.44
C TYR A 120 9.19 6.44 10.27
N TRP A 121 8.94 6.21 11.56
CA TRP A 121 8.49 7.22 12.50
C TRP A 121 9.21 7.03 13.82
N ASN A 122 9.69 8.11 14.45
CA ASN A 122 10.44 8.05 15.72
C ASN A 122 11.57 7.01 15.72
N ASN A 123 12.34 6.93 14.63
CA ASN A 123 13.39 5.92 14.44
C ASN A 123 12.90 4.45 14.47
N GLU A 124 11.62 4.19 14.27
CA GLU A 124 11.03 2.84 14.18
C GLU A 124 10.34 2.61 12.82
N PRO A 125 10.34 1.38 12.27
CA PRO A 125 9.57 1.09 11.05
C PRO A 125 8.07 1.09 11.39
N VAL A 126 7.24 1.67 10.52
CA VAL A 126 5.77 1.58 10.67
C VAL A 126 5.28 0.15 10.37
N LEU A 127 5.94 -0.54 9.45
CA LEU A 127 5.70 -1.95 9.13
C LEU A 127 6.82 -2.79 9.78
N LYS A 128 6.62 -3.26 11.02
CA LYS A 128 7.61 -4.11 11.71
C LYS A 128 7.38 -5.58 11.43
N HIS A 129 6.13 -6.02 11.48
CA HIS A 129 5.76 -7.42 11.39
C HIS A 129 4.72 -7.64 10.30
N MET A 130 4.95 -8.65 9.46
CA MET A 130 4.02 -9.06 8.41
C MET A 130 3.93 -10.59 8.40
N LYS A 131 2.90 -11.13 9.04
CA LYS A 131 2.72 -12.56 9.23
C LYS A 131 1.63 -13.13 8.33
N LEU A 132 1.95 -14.16 7.57
CA LEU A 132 0.98 -14.89 6.76
C LEU A 132 0.00 -15.68 7.64
N ILE A 133 -1.31 -15.59 7.36
CA ILE A 133 -2.34 -16.43 7.99
C ILE A 133 -2.55 -17.69 7.13
N SER A 134 -3.02 -17.51 5.89
CA SER A 134 -3.20 -18.63 4.96
C SER A 134 -1.87 -19.00 4.32
N LYS A 135 -1.41 -20.22 4.61
CA LYS A 135 -0.22 -20.79 3.99
C LYS A 135 -0.61 -21.61 2.76
N PRO A 136 0.32 -21.85 1.81
CA PRO A 136 0.07 -22.75 0.68
C PRO A 136 -0.44 -24.13 1.11
N THR A 137 0.08 -24.65 2.22
CA THR A 137 -0.29 -25.94 2.81
C THR A 137 -1.65 -25.93 3.51
N ARG A 138 -2.07 -24.79 4.06
CA ARG A 138 -3.34 -24.65 4.78
C ARG A 138 -3.90 -23.25 4.61
N ARG A 139 -4.99 -23.17 3.84
CA ARG A 139 -5.76 -21.94 3.61
C ARG A 139 -6.83 -21.80 4.69
N VAL A 140 -7.03 -20.58 5.18
CA VAL A 140 -7.97 -20.26 6.24
C VAL A 140 -9.03 -19.31 5.70
N TRP A 141 -10.27 -19.77 5.69
CA TRP A 141 -11.45 -19.01 5.28
C TRP A 141 -12.21 -18.56 6.53
N LEU A 142 -12.65 -17.30 6.55
CA LEU A 142 -13.35 -16.69 7.67
C LEU A 142 -14.68 -16.11 7.19
N THR A 143 -15.73 -16.30 7.97
CA THR A 143 -17.05 -15.69 7.77
C THR A 143 -17.10 -14.27 8.34
N GLY A 144 -18.10 -13.48 7.98
CA GLY A 144 -18.29 -12.14 8.56
C GLY A 144 -18.47 -12.16 10.09
N GLU A 145 -19.08 -13.22 10.63
CA GLU A 145 -19.22 -13.42 12.07
C GLU A 145 -17.88 -13.73 12.76
N ASP A 146 -17.05 -14.56 12.12
CA ASP A 146 -15.70 -14.84 12.61
C ASP A 146 -14.85 -13.56 12.66
N LEU A 147 -14.93 -12.75 11.61
CA LEU A 147 -14.23 -11.47 11.55
C LEU A 147 -14.74 -10.50 12.61
N SER A 148 -16.04 -10.51 12.90
CA SER A 148 -16.63 -9.69 13.98
C SER A 148 -16.11 -10.08 15.36
N LYS A 149 -15.83 -11.38 15.59
CA LYS A 149 -15.19 -11.86 16.82
C LYS A 149 -13.70 -11.46 16.85
N ILE A 150 -12.98 -11.69 15.77
CA ILE A 150 -11.52 -11.45 15.66
C ILE A 150 -11.18 -9.96 15.83
N THR A 151 -11.95 -9.07 15.20
CA THR A 151 -11.77 -7.61 15.33
C THR A 151 -12.02 -7.10 16.76
N ARG A 152 -12.87 -7.80 17.54
CA ARG A 152 -13.11 -7.54 18.97
C ARG A 152 -12.17 -8.32 19.89
N THR A 153 -11.00 -8.70 19.38
CA THR A 153 -9.94 -9.39 20.13
C THR A 153 -10.32 -10.81 20.60
N ARG A 154 -11.47 -11.36 20.18
CA ARG A 154 -11.86 -12.73 20.49
C ARG A 154 -11.31 -13.69 19.42
N PRO A 155 -10.72 -14.83 19.80
CA PRO A 155 -10.31 -15.82 18.82
C PRO A 155 -11.54 -16.40 18.12
N SER A 156 -11.42 -16.69 16.82
CA SER A 156 -12.41 -17.49 16.08
C SER A 156 -11.71 -18.46 15.15
N SER A 157 -12.30 -19.65 15.00
CA SER A 157 -11.78 -20.75 14.20
C SER A 157 -10.32 -21.09 14.57
N TYR A 158 -9.34 -20.68 13.75
CA TYR A 158 -7.91 -20.94 13.96
C TYR A 158 -7.07 -19.65 14.03
N VAL A 159 -7.74 -18.49 14.11
CA VAL A 159 -7.09 -17.18 14.06
C VAL A 159 -7.30 -16.48 15.41
N LYS A 160 -6.18 -16.08 16.03
CA LYS A 160 -6.21 -15.28 17.26
C LYS A 160 -6.88 -13.93 16.99
N GLY A 161 -7.52 -13.34 17.99
CA GLY A 161 -8.02 -11.96 17.89
C GLY A 161 -6.94 -10.95 17.50
N LEU A 162 -7.35 -9.78 17.01
CA LEU A 162 -6.45 -8.64 16.85
C LEU A 162 -6.12 -8.11 18.24
N THR A 163 -4.86 -8.22 18.63
CA THR A 163 -4.39 -7.93 20.01
C THR A 163 -3.49 -6.71 20.05
N HIS A 164 -2.82 -6.38 18.95
CA HIS A 164 -1.92 -5.22 18.91
C HIS A 164 -2.69 -3.97 18.46
N PRO A 165 -2.47 -2.81 19.10
CA PRO A 165 -2.98 -1.54 18.60
C PRO A 165 -2.46 -1.27 17.18
N GLY A 166 -3.34 -0.79 16.29
CA GLY A 166 -2.98 -0.57 14.88
C GLY A 166 -2.81 -1.85 14.06
N GLU A 167 -3.07 -3.03 14.63
CA GLU A 167 -3.02 -4.28 13.87
C GLU A 167 -4.11 -4.34 12.81
N CYS A 168 -3.70 -4.72 11.61
CA CYS A 168 -4.58 -4.87 10.45
C CYS A 168 -4.46 -6.30 9.91
N MET A 169 -5.59 -6.84 9.48
CA MET A 169 -5.67 -8.16 8.84
C MET A 169 -6.33 -8.00 7.48
N PHE A 170 -5.67 -8.46 6.42
CA PHE A 170 -6.20 -8.38 5.06
C PHE A 170 -6.78 -9.70 4.61
N LEU A 171 -7.88 -9.63 3.89
CA LEU A 171 -8.60 -10.78 3.35
C LEU A 171 -8.81 -10.62 1.85
N THR A 172 -8.77 -11.73 1.12
CA THR A 172 -9.30 -11.77 -0.24
C THR A 172 -10.77 -12.14 -0.19
N THR A 173 -11.59 -11.24 -0.69
CA THR A 173 -13.05 -11.36 -0.80
C THR A 173 -13.46 -11.39 -2.27
N ASP A 174 -14.74 -11.56 -2.53
CA ASP A 174 -15.38 -11.38 -3.84
C ASP A 174 -15.21 -9.95 -4.39
N ARG A 175 -15.19 -8.94 -3.51
CA ARG A 175 -15.03 -7.51 -3.87
C ARG A 175 -13.58 -7.03 -3.87
N GLY A 176 -12.62 -7.94 -3.78
CA GLY A 176 -11.18 -7.62 -3.78
C GLY A 176 -10.52 -7.84 -2.43
N ILE A 177 -9.35 -7.21 -2.23
CA ILE A 177 -8.60 -7.33 -0.97
C ILE A 177 -9.02 -6.19 -0.06
N LEU A 178 -9.58 -6.54 1.11
CA LEU A 178 -10.11 -5.60 2.08
C LEU A 178 -9.51 -5.89 3.46
N GLU A 179 -9.52 -4.89 4.33
CA GLU A 179 -9.16 -5.03 5.74
C GLU A 179 -10.31 -5.69 6.52
N ALA A 180 -10.00 -6.33 7.65
CA ALA A 180 -10.95 -7.13 8.42
C ALA A 180 -12.15 -6.32 8.96
N ARG A 181 -11.97 -5.08 9.40
CA ARG A 181 -13.03 -4.17 9.84
C ARG A 181 -13.89 -3.73 8.66
N GLU A 182 -13.29 -3.40 7.50
CA GLU A 182 -14.05 -3.12 6.27
C GLU A 182 -14.90 -4.34 5.83
N CYS A 183 -14.36 -5.56 5.99
CA CYS A 183 -15.13 -6.79 5.75
C CYS A 183 -16.31 -6.93 6.72
N VAL A 184 -16.13 -6.62 8.01
CA VAL A 184 -17.20 -6.68 9.02
C VAL A 184 -18.31 -5.67 8.70
N GLU A 185 -17.96 -4.43 8.37
CA GLU A 185 -18.92 -3.39 7.98
C GLU A 185 -19.76 -3.82 6.78
N ARG A 186 -19.13 -4.45 5.79
CA ARG A 186 -19.79 -4.90 4.55
C ARG A 186 -20.40 -6.30 4.67
N ARG A 187 -20.29 -6.95 5.84
CA ARG A 187 -20.73 -8.34 6.09
C ARG A 187 -20.17 -9.34 5.08
N LEU A 188 -18.91 -9.16 4.69
CA LEU A 188 -18.20 -10.03 3.76
C LEU A 188 -17.29 -11.01 4.51
N GLY A 189 -17.22 -12.24 4.01
CA GLY A 189 -16.21 -13.22 4.39
C GLY A 189 -15.11 -13.31 3.34
N GLY A 190 -14.08 -14.11 3.62
CA GLY A 190 -13.01 -14.32 2.66
C GLY A 190 -11.87 -15.20 3.19
N MET A 191 -10.86 -15.40 2.35
CA MET A 191 -9.64 -16.08 2.77
C MET A 191 -8.70 -15.06 3.41
N ALA A 192 -8.28 -15.34 4.65
CA ALA A 192 -7.37 -14.47 5.40
C ALA A 192 -5.94 -14.57 4.85
N LEU A 193 -5.36 -13.46 4.39
CA LEU A 193 -4.05 -13.45 3.75
C LEU A 193 -2.92 -13.29 4.78
N CYS A 194 -2.85 -12.13 5.43
CA CYS A 194 -1.78 -11.77 6.34
C CYS A 194 -2.25 -10.77 7.42
N ARG A 195 -1.50 -10.72 8.52
CA ARG A 195 -1.59 -9.73 9.61
C ARG A 195 -0.37 -8.83 9.56
N ILE A 196 -0.60 -7.55 9.74
CA ILE A 196 0.44 -6.53 9.76
C ILE A 196 0.28 -5.68 11.01
N TRP A 197 1.39 -5.41 11.69
CA TRP A 197 1.47 -4.46 12.79
C TRP A 197 2.88 -3.86 12.89
N GLY A 198 2.96 -2.72 13.55
CA GLY A 198 4.21 -2.00 13.85
C GLY A 198 4.74 -2.27 15.25
#